data_AF-A0A9D6ZT50-F1
#
_entry.id   AF-A0A9D6ZT50-F1
#
_cell.length_a   1.000
_cell.length_b   1.000
_cell.length_c   1.000
_cell.angle_alpha   90.00
_cell.angle_beta   90.00
_cell.angle_gamma   90.00
#
_symmetry.space_group_name_H-M   'P 1'
#
loop_
_entity.id
_entity.type
_entity.pdbx_description
1 polymer ?
#
loop_
_entity_poly.entity_id
_entity_poly.type
_entity_poly.pdbx_seq_one_letter_code
_entity_poly.pdbx_strand_id
1 'polypeptide(L)'
;MFEMLFSLVVGFTFGFALQKAGLSKYHKIVNVFRFTDLAVLKFMMTTLAVSMVGVFALNSLGIVALPNIPATYVIGNLIGGLIFGVGMAGAGF
;
A
#
# COMPACT_ATOMS: atom_id res chain seq x y z
N MET A 1 20.96 -15.68 0.98
CA MET A 1 21.20 -15.17 -0.39
C MET A 1 19.93 -15.23 -1.24
N PHE A 2 19.31 -16.41 -1.41
CA PHE A 2 18.12 -16.57 -2.26
C PHE A 2 16.91 -15.74 -1.80
N GLU A 3 16.62 -15.70 -0.50
CA GLU A 3 15.56 -14.87 0.10
C GLU A 3 15.71 -13.37 -0.20
N MET A 4 16.94 -12.85 -0.17
CA MET A 4 17.24 -11.46 -0.51
C MET A 4 16.97 -11.17 -1.99
N LEU A 5 17.36 -12.10 -2.86
CA LEU A 5 17.11 -11.97 -4.29
C LEU A 5 15.61 -12.00 -4.60
N PHE A 6 14.86 -12.90 -3.95
CA PHE A 6 13.41 -12.97 -4.08
C PHE A 6 12.74 -11.68 -3.59
N SER A 7 13.14 -11.18 -2.42
CA SER A 7 12.64 -9.91 -1.87
C SER A 7 12.93 -8.73 -2.80
N LEU A 8 14.11 -8.71 -3.44
CA LEU A 8 14.48 -7.68 -4.40
C LEU A 8 13.60 -7.74 -5.67
N VAL A 9 13.35 -8.93 -6.20
CA VAL A 9 12.50 -9.13 -7.38
C VAL A 9 11.05 -8.73 -7.06
N VAL A 10 10.52 -9.10 -5.90
CA VAL A 10 9.18 -8.70 -5.45
C VAL A 10 9.10 -7.18 -5.26
N GLY A 11 10.10 -6.56 -4.61
CA GLY A 11 10.16 -5.11 -4.45
C GLY A 11 10.24 -4.36 -5.78
N PHE A 12 11.04 -4.86 -6.72
CA PHE A 12 11.16 -4.28 -8.06
C PHE A 12 9.85 -4.40 -8.85
N THR A 13 9.22 -5.58 -8.85
CA THR A 13 7.94 -5.79 -9.55
C THR A 13 6.82 -4.96 -8.95
N PHE A 14 6.79 -4.78 -7.62
CA PHE A 14 5.88 -3.86 -6.95
C PHE A 14 6.10 -2.41 -7.36
N GLY A 15 7.36 -1.93 -7.35
CA GLY A 15 7.70 -0.58 -7.79
C GLY A 15 7.35 -0.33 -9.25
N PHE A 16 7.62 -1.30 -10.13
CA PHE A 16 7.23 -1.24 -11.53
C PHE A 16 5.70 -1.17 -11.70
N ALA A 17 4.93 -1.94 -10.93
CA ALA A 17 3.48 -1.90 -10.95
C ALA A 17 2.94 -0.53 -10.51
N LEU A 18 3.51 0.08 -9.45
CA LEU A 18 3.14 1.43 -9.01
C LEU A 18 3.41 2.48 -10.08
N GLN A 19 4.58 2.42 -10.72
CA GLN A 19 4.95 3.34 -11.78
C GLN A 19 4.01 3.21 -12.99
N LYS A 20 3.67 1.96 -13.38
CA LYS A 20 2.74 1.67 -14.47
C LYS A 20 1.32 2.12 -14.15
N ALA A 21 0.89 2.03 -12.89
CA ALA A 21 -0.40 2.55 -12.42
C ALA A 21 -0.44 4.09 -12.38
N GLY A 22 0.70 4.77 -12.57
CA GLY A 22 0.79 6.22 -12.60
C GLY A 22 0.60 6.88 -11.23
N LEU A 23 0.75 6.11 -10.15
CA LEU A 23 0.53 6.57 -8.78
C LEU A 23 1.65 7.49 -8.28
N SER A 24 2.81 7.46 -8.93
CA SER A 24 3.94 8.35 -8.66
C SER A 24 3.78 9.75 -9.26
N LYS A 25 2.64 10.05 -9.90
CA LYS A 25 2.39 11.36 -10.52
C LYS A 25 1.62 12.25 -9.55
N TYR A 26 2.21 13.39 -9.18
CA TYR A 26 1.60 14.41 -8.32
C TYR A 26 0.13 14.70 -8.67
N HIS A 27 -0.15 14.92 -9.96
CA HIS A 27 -1.51 15.27 -10.41
C HIS A 27 -2.54 14.17 -10.10
N LYS A 28 -2.14 12.88 -10.13
CA LYS A 28 -3.05 11.77 -9.81
C LYS A 28 -3.40 11.78 -8.33
N ILE A 29 -2.42 12.06 -7.46
CA ILE A 29 -2.63 12.09 -6.01
C ILE A 29 -3.51 13.28 -5.63
N VAL A 30 -3.19 14.49 -6.11
CA VAL A 30 -3.98 15.69 -5.82
C VAL A 30 -5.41 15.58 -6.35
N ASN A 31 -5.61 14.99 -7.53
CA ASN A 31 -6.93 14.88 -8.14
C ASN A 31 -7.90 13.97 -7.37
N VAL A 32 -7.39 13.08 -6.52
CA VAL A 32 -8.21 12.26 -5.59
C VAL A 32 -8.86 13.15 -4.54
N PHE A 33 -8.08 14.05 -3.94
CA PHE A 33 -8.59 15.02 -2.97
C PHE A 33 -9.53 16.05 -3.60
N ARG A 34 -9.40 16.29 -4.90
CA ARG A 34 -10.31 17.13 -5.69
C ARG A 34 -11.54 16.37 -6.20
N PHE A 35 -11.64 15.06 -5.94
CA PHE A 35 -12.69 14.18 -6.45
C PHE A 35 -12.85 14.20 -7.99
N THR A 36 -11.78 14.53 -8.71
CA THR A 36 -11.76 14.62 -10.18
C THR A 36 -11.21 13.35 -10.83
N ASP A 37 -10.30 12.67 -10.14
CA ASP A 37 -9.71 11.41 -10.58
C ASP A 37 -9.58 10.47 -9.39
N LEU A 38 -10.39 9.41 -9.36
CA LEU A 38 -10.41 8.44 -8.28
C LEU A 38 -9.52 7.22 -8.58
N ALA A 39 -8.63 7.29 -9.57
CA ALA A 39 -7.77 6.17 -9.94
C ALA A 39 -6.94 5.63 -8.76
N VAL A 40 -6.37 6.51 -7.93
CA VAL A 40 -5.58 6.10 -6.75
C VAL A 40 -6.48 5.38 -5.74
N LEU A 41 -7.65 5.93 -5.44
CA LEU A 41 -8.59 5.32 -4.50
C LEU A 41 -9.05 3.94 -5.00
N LYS A 42 -9.39 3.83 -6.29
CA LYS A 42 -9.77 2.55 -6.92
C LYS A 42 -8.63 1.55 -6.85
N PHE A 43 -7.39 1.97 -7.13
CA PHE A 43 -6.22 1.12 -7.02
C PHE A 43 -6.03 0.60 -5.59
N MET A 44 -6.11 1.48 -4.59
CA MET A 44 -5.96 1.08 -3.18
C MET A 44 -7.03 0.07 -2.77
N MET A 45 -8.31 0.35 -3.06
CA MET A 45 -9.42 -0.53 -2.69
C MET A 45 -9.35 -1.89 -3.40
N THR A 46 -9.07 -1.91 -4.70
CA THR A 46 -8.94 -3.16 -5.46
C THR A 46 -7.73 -3.97 -5.01
N THR A 47 -6.60 -3.33 -4.76
CA THR A 47 -5.40 -4.01 -4.24
C THR A 47 -5.70 -4.62 -2.87
N LEU A 48 -6.33 -3.89 -1.95
CA LEU A 48 -6.73 -4.42 -0.65
C LEU A 48 -7.65 -5.64 -0.77
N ALA A 49 -8.67 -5.56 -1.63
CA ALA A 49 -9.61 -6.66 -1.84
C ALA A 49 -8.91 -7.90 -2.44
N VAL A 50 -8.08 -7.72 -3.47
CA VAL A 50 -7.33 -8.81 -4.12
C VAL A 50 -6.33 -9.43 -3.14
N SER A 51 -5.59 -8.60 -2.38
CA SER A 51 -4.66 -9.08 -1.35
C SER A 51 -5.36 -9.86 -0.25
N MET A 52 -6.51 -9.39 0.22
CA MET A 52 -7.30 -10.09 1.24
C MET A 52 -7.71 -11.47 0.73
N VAL A 53 -8.36 -11.54 -0.44
CA VAL A 53 -8.79 -12.82 -1.02
C VAL A 53 -7.61 -13.75 -1.26
N GLY A 54 -6.50 -13.22 -1.80
CA GLY A 54 -5.29 -14.00 -2.08
C GLY A 54 -4.63 -14.56 -0.82
N VAL A 55 -4.43 -13.75 0.21
CA VAL A 55 -3.79 -14.17 1.46
C VAL A 55 -4.65 -15.18 2.21
N PHE A 56 -5.96 -14.97 2.30
CA PHE A 56 -6.86 -15.93 2.94
C PHE A 56 -6.97 -17.24 2.15
N ALA A 57 -6.95 -17.20 0.81
CA ALA A 57 -6.91 -18.41 0.00
C ALA A 57 -5.61 -19.21 0.25
N LEU A 58 -4.45 -18.56 0.24
CA LEU A 58 -3.17 -19.21 0.53
C LEU A 58 -3.11 -19.75 1.96
N ASN A 59 -3.70 -19.04 2.92
CA ASN A 59 -3.79 -19.50 4.30
C ASN A 59 -4.68 -20.75 4.42
N SER A 60 -5.80 -20.81 3.70
CA SER A 60 -6.68 -21.99 3.67
C SER A 60 -6.00 -23.25 3.11
N LEU A 61 -5.00 -23.07 2.25
CA LEU A 61 -4.17 -24.14 1.70
C LEU A 61 -2.99 -24.52 2.61
N GLY A 62 -2.81 -23.84 3.75
CA GLY A 62 -1.69 -24.06 4.67
C GLY A 62 -0.35 -23.54 4.17
N ILE A 63 -0.32 -22.72 3.13
CA ILE A 63 0.92 -22.21 2.50
C ILE A 63 1.50 -21.03 3.28
N VAL A 64 0.63 -20.18 3.86
CA VAL A 64 1.04 -18.99 4.61
C VAL A 64 0.34 -18.92 5.95
N ALA A 65 1.05 -18.44 6.98
CA ALA A 65 0.47 -18.08 8.26
C ALA A 65 -0.01 -16.63 8.23
N LEU A 66 -1.18 -16.35 8.82
CA LEU A 66 -1.64 -14.98 9.00
C LEU A 66 -0.73 -14.26 10.02
N PRO A 67 -0.28 -13.04 9.72
CA PRO A 67 0.54 -12.28 10.67
C PRO A 67 -0.29 -11.89 11.90
N ASN A 68 0.39 -11.73 13.04
CA ASN A 68 -0.26 -11.21 14.23
C ASN A 68 -0.67 -9.75 14.01
N ILE A 69 -1.93 -9.41 14.33
CA ILE A 69 -2.46 -8.07 14.16
C ILE A 69 -1.90 -7.20 15.30
N PRO A 70 -1.18 -6.10 15.01
CA PRO A 70 -0.68 -5.22 16.05
C PRO A 70 -1.83 -4.63 16.88
N ALA A 71 -1.60 -4.46 18.19
CA ALA A 71 -2.57 -3.81 19.06
C ALA A 71 -2.83 -2.37 18.60
N THR A 72 -4.09 -1.93 18.66
CA THR A 72 -4.46 -0.57 18.26
C THR A 72 -3.96 0.45 19.28
N TYR A 73 -2.93 1.22 18.92
CA TYR A 73 -2.43 2.31 19.74
C TYR A 73 -3.01 3.65 19.24
N VAL A 74 -4.16 4.04 19.78
CA VAL A 74 -4.96 5.17 19.27
C VAL A 74 -4.14 6.47 19.20
N ILE A 75 -3.47 6.85 20.29
CA ILE A 75 -2.72 8.10 20.37
C ILE A 75 -1.53 8.09 19.40
N GLY A 76 -0.75 7.00 19.38
CA GLY A 76 0.39 6.87 18.49
C GLY A 76 0.00 6.83 17.01
N ASN A 77 -1.07 6.11 16.67
CA ASN A 77 -1.57 6.04 15.30
C ASN A 77 -2.09 7.40 14.82
N LEU A 78 -2.78 8.15 15.68
CA LEU A 78 -3.27 9.48 15.35
C LEU A 78 -2.13 10.47 15.15
N ILE A 79 -1.22 10.59 16.13
CA ILE A 79 -0.10 11.54 16.07
C ILE A 79 0.86 11.15 14.94
N GLY A 80 1.23 9.87 14.84
CA GLY A 80 2.11 9.36 13.80
C GLY A 80 1.51 9.52 12.40
N GLY A 81 0.22 9.25 12.24
CA GLY A 81 -0.50 9.45 10.98
C GLY A 81 -0.55 10.92 10.55
N LEU A 82 -0.76 11.84 11.49
CA LEU A 82 -0.72 13.28 11.22
C LEU A 82 0.69 13.75 10.80
N ILE A 83 1.73 13.37 11.55
CA ILE A 83 3.13 13.71 11.22
C ILE A 83 3.49 13.17 9.83
N PHE A 84 3.16 11.91 9.56
CA PHE A 84 3.40 11.26 8.27
C PHE A 84 2.66 11.97 7.13
N GLY A 85 1.38 12.28 7.31
CA GLY A 85 0.57 12.97 6.31
C GLY A 85 1.09 14.37 5.98
N VAL A 86 1.44 15.17 6.99
CA VAL A 86 2.05 16.50 6.80
C VAL A 86 3.40 16.38 6.11
N GLY A 87 4.23 15.42 6.52
CA GLY A 87 5.52 15.15 5.89
C GLY A 87 5.40 14.78 4.42
N MET A 88 4.47 13.89 4.07
CA MET A 88 4.22 13.51 2.66
C MET A 88 3.73 14.69 1.82
N ALA A 89 2.78 15.48 2.35
CA ALA A 89 2.30 16.67 1.64
C ALA A 89 3.44 17.68 1.38
N GLY A 90 4.32 17.89 2.37
CA GLY A 90 5.50 18.75 2.23
C GLY A 90 6.56 18.22 1.26
N ALA A 91 6.70 16.90 1.15
CA ALA A 91 7.61 16.24 0.21
C ALA A 91 7.08 16.14 -1.23
N GLY A 92 5.85 16.59 -1.48
CA GLY A 92 5.26 16.62 -2.83
C GLY A 92 4.32 15.48 -3.17
N PHE A 93 3.74 14.81 -2.16
CA PHE A 93 2.87 13.62 -2.26
C PHE A 93 3.53 12.35 -2.78
#